data_AF-A0A2S6RJN3-F1
#
_entry.id   AF-A0A2S6RJN3-F1
#
_cell.length_a   1.000
_cell.length_b   1.000
_cell.length_c   1.000
_cell.angle_alpha   90.00
_cell.angle_beta   90.00
_cell.angle_gamma   90.00
#
_symmetry.space_group_name_H-M   'P 1'
#
loop_
_entity.id
_entity.type
_entity.pdbx_description
1 polymer ?
#
loop_
_entity_poly.entity_id
_entity_poly.type
_entity_poly.pdbx_seq_one_letter_code
_entity_poly.pdbx_strand_id
1 'polypeptide(L)'
;DAPKGPKGRFRTDNSFFWGIWDFSENISAAKDLLLHVTEQENTHRMTQASQGFDIPGIISHYQTSNIWAEAEPPSGVLYNYPIRGDEIQVAGGYPAPPEIASQIFSQGIIPNLIARVTSKGESFDEAIKWAENELEGVVMRG
;
A
#
# COMPACT_ATOMS: atom_id res chain seq x y z
N ASP A 1 -7.20 2.22 -14.75
CA ASP A 1 -7.04 0.90 -14.09
C ASP A 1 -5.73 0.23 -14.44
N ALA A 2 -5.20 -0.58 -13.53
CA ALA A 2 -4.00 -1.41 -13.75
C ALA A 2 -4.27 -2.48 -14.82
N PRO A 3 -3.37 -2.77 -15.77
CA PRO A 3 -3.59 -3.78 -16.81
C PRO A 3 -3.98 -5.17 -16.25
N LYS A 4 -4.88 -5.88 -16.95
CA LYS A 4 -5.33 -7.22 -16.54
C LYS A 4 -4.38 -8.30 -17.04
N GLY A 5 -3.76 -9.02 -16.10
CA GLY A 5 -3.00 -10.23 -16.40
C GLY A 5 -3.88 -11.49 -16.37
N PRO A 6 -3.30 -12.67 -16.68
CA PRO A 6 -4.01 -13.94 -16.67
C PRO A 6 -4.65 -14.33 -15.32
N LYS A 7 -4.20 -13.71 -14.22
CA LYS A 7 -4.65 -14.00 -12.85
C LYS A 7 -5.40 -12.84 -12.19
N GLY A 8 -5.68 -11.75 -12.91
CA GLY A 8 -6.38 -10.59 -12.38
C GLY A 8 -5.64 -9.27 -12.61
N ARG A 9 -6.18 -8.20 -12.01
CA ARG A 9 -5.54 -6.89 -11.93
C ARG A 9 -5.02 -6.72 -10.50
N PHE A 10 -3.73 -6.49 -10.35
CA PHE A 10 -3.11 -6.32 -9.03
C PHE A 10 -2.62 -4.89 -8.89
N ARG A 11 -2.93 -4.26 -7.76
CA ARG A 11 -2.45 -2.93 -7.41
C ARG A 11 -1.68 -2.99 -6.11
N THR A 12 -0.48 -2.41 -6.12
CA THR A 12 0.32 -2.28 -4.91
C THR A 12 -0.39 -1.41 -3.89
N ASP A 13 -0.33 -1.84 -2.65
CA ASP A 13 -0.75 -1.07 -1.50
C ASP A 13 0.38 -0.79 -0.52
N ASN A 14 0.32 0.38 0.08
CA ASN A 14 1.19 0.80 1.15
C ASN A 14 0.36 1.45 2.25
N SER A 15 -0.46 0.64 2.92
CA SER A 15 -1.31 1.10 4.01
C SER A 15 -0.50 1.52 5.24
N PHE A 16 -0.83 2.69 5.77
CA PHE A 16 -0.36 3.15 7.08
C PHE A 16 -1.50 3.03 8.09
N PHE A 17 -1.17 2.57 9.30
CA PHE A 17 -2.13 2.40 10.38
C PHE A 17 -1.71 3.23 11.59
N TRP A 18 -2.69 3.75 12.31
CA TRP A 18 -2.47 4.38 13.61
C TRP A 18 -2.65 3.34 14.70
N GLY A 19 -1.70 3.31 15.64
CA GLY A 19 -1.72 2.42 16.80
C GLY A 19 -1.75 3.22 18.09
N ILE A 20 -2.32 2.63 19.13
CA ILE A 20 -2.23 3.15 20.50
C ILE A 20 -1.28 2.22 21.24
N TRP A 21 -0.20 2.78 21.79
CA TRP A 21 0.71 2.05 22.67
C TRP A 21 -0.05 1.57 23.91
N ASP A 22 0.19 0.33 24.32
CA ASP A 22 -0.42 -0.28 25.50
C ASP A 22 -0.01 0.41 26.82
N PHE A 23 1.17 1.04 26.82
CA PHE A 23 1.69 1.85 27.92
C PHE A 23 1.22 3.32 27.90
N SER A 24 0.34 3.72 26.98
CA SER A 24 -0.19 5.09 26.94
C SER A 24 -0.92 5.44 28.24
N GLU A 25 -0.59 6.60 28.83
CA GLU A 25 -1.22 7.07 30.07
C GLU A 25 -2.71 7.40 29.90
N ASN A 26 -3.19 7.60 28.66
CA ASN A 26 -4.59 7.93 28.38
C ASN A 26 -5.12 7.24 27.11
N ILE A 27 -5.30 5.92 27.20
CA ILE A 27 -5.85 5.08 26.12
C ILE A 27 -7.27 5.53 25.72
N SER A 28 -8.10 5.98 26.67
CA SER A 28 -9.47 6.40 26.36
C SER A 28 -9.49 7.62 25.43
N ALA A 29 -8.77 8.69 25.79
CA ALA A 29 -8.70 9.88 24.95
C ALA A 29 -8.04 9.59 23.59
N ALA A 30 -7.04 8.71 23.54
CA ALA A 30 -6.44 8.28 22.28
C ALA A 30 -7.47 7.58 21.38
N LYS A 31 -8.30 6.69 21.92
CA LYS A 31 -9.40 6.06 21.17
C LYS A 31 -10.43 7.08 20.70
N ASP A 32 -10.82 8.03 21.55
CA ASP A 32 -11.76 9.10 21.19
C ASP A 32 -11.22 9.94 20.04
N LEU A 33 -9.92 10.25 20.04
CA LEU A 33 -9.24 10.93 18.94
C LEU A 33 -9.26 10.09 17.66
N LEU A 34 -8.91 8.80 17.74
CA LEU A 34 -8.96 7.88 16.58
C LEU A 34 -10.37 7.77 16.00
N LEU A 35 -11.41 7.79 16.83
CA LEU A 35 -12.80 7.82 16.36
C LEU A 35 -13.10 9.14 15.67
N HIS A 36 -12.78 10.27 16.29
CA HIS A 36 -13.06 11.59 15.73
C HIS A 36 -12.40 11.79 14.35
N VAL A 37 -11.11 11.48 14.20
CA VAL A 37 -10.40 11.66 12.92
C VAL A 37 -10.90 10.72 11.81
N THR A 38 -11.50 9.58 12.17
CA THR A 38 -12.06 8.61 11.21
C THR A 38 -13.52 8.88 10.85
N GLU A 39 -14.15 9.90 11.46
CA GLU A 39 -15.41 10.45 10.98
C GLU A 39 -15.26 10.89 9.51
N GLN A 40 -16.29 10.66 8.70
CA GLN A 40 -16.24 10.88 7.25
C GLN A 40 -15.82 12.31 6.90
N GLU A 41 -16.37 13.31 7.59
CA GLU A 41 -16.05 14.72 7.37
C GLU A 41 -14.57 15.02 7.64
N ASN A 42 -14.02 14.52 8.76
CA ASN A 42 -12.62 14.75 9.11
C ASN A 42 -11.68 14.01 8.16
N THR A 43 -12.04 12.78 7.78
CA THR A 43 -11.30 12.02 6.76
C THR A 43 -11.31 12.74 5.42
N HIS A 44 -12.44 13.29 4.97
CA HIS A 44 -12.52 14.07 3.74
C HIS A 44 -11.66 15.33 3.79
N ARG A 45 -11.67 16.05 4.91
CA ARG A 45 -10.81 17.23 5.11
C ARG A 45 -9.33 16.87 5.00
N MET A 46 -8.90 15.75 5.59
CA MET A 46 -7.53 15.26 5.49
C MET A 46 -7.17 14.86 4.06
N THR A 47 -8.02 14.08 3.37
CA THR A 47 -7.82 13.69 1.97
C THR A 47 -7.78 14.92 1.04
N GLN A 48 -8.58 15.95 1.31
CA GLN A 48 -8.51 17.21 0.56
C GLN A 48 -7.18 17.94 0.79
N ALA A 49 -6.71 17.99 2.03
CA ALA A 49 -5.43 18.60 2.37
C ALA A 49 -4.25 17.89 1.69
N SER A 50 -4.33 16.56 1.54
CA SER A 50 -3.36 15.74 0.80
C SER A 50 -3.59 15.76 -0.72
N GLN A 51 -4.53 16.55 -1.23
CA GLN A 51 -4.91 16.58 -2.66
C GLN A 51 -5.27 15.21 -3.23
N GLY A 52 -5.90 14.35 -2.42
CA GLY A 52 -6.28 13.00 -2.82
C GLY A 52 -5.15 11.96 -2.75
N PHE A 53 -3.94 12.32 -2.33
CA PHE A 53 -2.84 11.37 -2.13
C PHE A 53 -3.17 10.32 -1.06
N ASP A 54 -3.62 10.75 0.13
CA ASP A 54 -4.00 9.84 1.21
C ASP A 54 -5.43 9.33 0.99
N ILE A 55 -5.52 8.14 0.39
CA ILE A 55 -6.80 7.44 0.21
C ILE A 55 -7.28 6.94 1.58
N PRO A 56 -8.51 7.28 2.00
CA PRO A 56 -9.12 6.74 3.22
C PRO A 56 -9.09 5.21 3.29
N GLY A 57 -8.67 4.66 4.44
CA GLY A 57 -8.74 3.21 4.68
C GLY A 57 -10.18 2.67 4.81
N ILE A 58 -11.13 3.53 5.18
CA ILE A 58 -12.56 3.18 5.23
C ILE A 58 -13.15 3.32 3.83
N ILE A 59 -13.53 2.19 3.24
CA ILE A 59 -13.96 2.11 1.82
C ILE A 59 -15.09 3.08 1.48
N SER A 60 -16.11 3.18 2.35
CA SER A 60 -17.24 4.08 2.13
C SER A 60 -16.83 5.55 2.05
N HIS A 61 -15.72 5.95 2.69
CA HIS A 61 -15.32 7.35 2.75
C HIS A 61 -14.71 7.83 1.43
N TYR A 62 -14.00 6.98 0.70
CA TYR A 62 -13.44 7.36 -0.60
C TYR A 62 -14.39 7.08 -1.77
N GLN A 63 -15.26 6.06 -1.66
CA GLN A 63 -16.23 5.76 -2.72
C GLN A 63 -17.25 6.88 -2.96
N THR A 64 -17.50 7.72 -1.94
CA THR A 64 -18.44 8.86 -2.04
C THR A 64 -17.78 10.19 -2.40
N SER A 65 -16.45 10.22 -2.62
CA SER A 65 -15.72 11.47 -2.86
C SER A 65 -15.43 11.67 -4.35
N ASN A 66 -15.63 12.91 -4.83
CA ASN A 66 -15.33 13.30 -6.21
C ASN A 66 -13.89 13.80 -6.40
N ILE A 67 -13.09 13.91 -5.34
CA ILE A 67 -11.76 14.55 -5.38
C ILE A 67 -10.85 14.00 -6.49
N TRP A 68 -10.90 12.69 -6.73
CA TRP A 68 -10.09 12.04 -7.77
C TRP A 68 -10.66 12.19 -9.18
N ALA A 69 -11.99 12.22 -9.31
CA ALA A 69 -12.66 12.36 -10.59
C ALA A 69 -12.60 13.79 -11.12
N GLU A 70 -12.56 14.78 -10.22
CA GLU A 70 -12.48 16.21 -10.53
C GLU A 70 -11.03 16.75 -10.43
N ALA A 71 -10.04 15.89 -10.18
CA ALA A 71 -8.65 16.30 -10.11
C ALA A 71 -8.16 16.90 -11.44
N GLU A 72 -7.36 17.96 -11.35
CA GLU A 72 -6.84 18.75 -12.47
C GLU A 72 -5.36 19.10 -12.25
N PRO A 73 -4.55 19.33 -13.30
CA PRO A 73 -4.81 19.13 -14.74
C PRO A 73 -4.23 17.81 -15.30
N PRO A 74 -4.81 17.21 -16.36
CA PRO A 74 -6.13 17.49 -16.94
C PRO A 74 -7.27 16.94 -16.07
N SER A 75 -8.51 17.24 -16.45
CA SER A 75 -9.70 16.74 -15.76
C SER A 75 -9.69 15.23 -15.59
N GLY A 76 -9.89 14.79 -14.36
CA GLY A 76 -9.86 13.38 -14.00
C GLY A 76 -8.46 12.76 -14.02
N VAL A 77 -7.39 13.54 -13.90
CA VAL A 77 -6.01 13.01 -13.89
C VAL A 77 -5.79 11.94 -12.82
N LEU A 78 -6.48 12.05 -11.69
CA LEU A 78 -6.43 11.06 -10.61
C LEU A 78 -7.58 10.06 -10.60
N TYR A 79 -8.45 10.04 -11.63
CA TYR A 79 -9.67 9.22 -11.64
C TYR A 79 -9.39 7.74 -11.34
N ASN A 80 -8.26 7.21 -11.85
CA ASN A 80 -7.82 5.83 -11.69
C ASN A 80 -6.88 5.58 -10.50
N TYR A 81 -6.70 6.58 -9.62
CA TYR A 81 -5.79 6.49 -8.49
C TYR A 81 -6.33 5.61 -7.36
N PRO A 82 -7.59 5.78 -6.88
CA PRO A 82 -8.21 4.81 -5.97
C PRO A 82 -8.41 3.45 -6.63
N ILE A 83 -8.47 2.40 -5.80
CA ILE A 83 -8.82 1.04 -6.24
C ILE A 83 -10.24 1.03 -6.76
N ARG A 84 -10.45 0.40 -7.93
CA ARG A 84 -11.74 0.31 -8.61
C ARG A 84 -11.93 -1.05 -9.28
N GLY A 85 -13.19 -1.40 -9.55
CA GLY A 85 -13.54 -2.56 -10.37
C GLY A 85 -13.07 -3.89 -9.78
N ASP A 86 -12.38 -4.69 -10.59
CA ASP A 86 -11.85 -6.02 -10.24
C ASP A 86 -10.36 -5.99 -9.80
N GLU A 87 -9.85 -4.83 -9.37
CA GLU A 87 -8.49 -4.69 -8.85
C GLU A 87 -8.34 -5.34 -7.47
N ILE A 88 -7.29 -6.14 -7.31
CA ILE A 88 -6.90 -6.81 -6.07
C ILE A 88 -5.73 -6.03 -5.47
N GLN A 89 -5.91 -5.57 -4.24
CA GLN A 89 -4.90 -4.86 -3.47
C GLN A 89 -3.85 -5.84 -2.92
N VAL A 90 -2.56 -5.54 -3.10
CA VAL A 90 -1.46 -6.41 -2.67
C VAL A 90 -0.38 -5.57 -1.98
N ALA A 91 -0.11 -5.89 -0.71
CA ALA A 91 1.01 -5.33 0.02
C ALA A 91 2.32 -6.09 -0.29
N GLY A 92 3.47 -5.42 -0.13
CA GLY A 92 4.76 -6.07 -0.30
C GLY A 92 4.95 -7.25 0.65
N GLY A 93 5.37 -8.40 0.12
CA GLY A 93 5.58 -9.63 0.90
C GLY A 93 4.33 -10.50 1.09
N TYR A 94 3.13 -10.04 0.72
CA TYR A 94 1.93 -10.88 0.72
C TYR A 94 2.14 -12.11 -0.20
N PRO A 95 1.69 -13.33 0.18
CA PRO A 95 0.86 -13.68 1.33
C PRO A 95 1.64 -14.19 2.57
N ALA A 96 2.93 -13.87 2.71
CA ALA A 96 3.69 -14.31 3.87
C ALA A 96 3.10 -13.76 5.19
N PRO A 97 3.30 -14.46 6.34
CA PRO A 97 2.97 -13.93 7.66
C PRO A 97 3.57 -12.54 7.90
N PRO A 98 2.93 -11.65 8.68
CA PRO A 98 3.38 -10.26 8.86
C PRO A 98 4.86 -10.10 9.25
N GLU A 99 5.38 -10.98 10.11
CA GLU A 99 6.77 -10.97 10.57
C GLU A 99 7.77 -11.27 9.44
N ILE A 100 7.36 -12.09 8.46
CA ILE A 100 8.16 -12.43 7.29
C ILE A 100 7.96 -11.36 6.21
N ALA A 101 6.71 -10.96 5.94
CA ALA A 101 6.38 -9.97 4.93
C ALA A 101 7.08 -8.62 5.20
N SER A 102 7.11 -8.18 6.46
CA SER A 102 7.82 -6.97 6.88
C SER A 102 9.32 -7.05 6.59
N GLN A 103 9.96 -8.19 6.84
CA GLN A 103 11.37 -8.38 6.52
C GLN A 103 11.64 -8.38 5.00
N ILE A 104 10.79 -9.05 4.20
CA ILE A 104 10.88 -9.04 2.73
C ILE A 104 10.82 -7.59 2.22
N PHE A 105 9.87 -6.81 2.75
CA PHE A 105 9.69 -5.40 2.38
C PHE A 105 10.89 -4.55 2.80
N SER A 106 11.30 -4.61 4.07
CA SER A 106 12.39 -3.81 4.64
C SER A 106 13.75 -4.08 4.00
N GLN A 107 14.01 -5.32 3.56
CA GLN A 107 15.25 -5.67 2.87
C GLN A 107 15.26 -5.26 1.39
N GLY A 108 14.11 -4.80 0.85
CA GLY A 108 14.02 -4.34 -0.53
C GLY A 108 14.33 -5.44 -1.55
N ILE A 109 13.98 -6.69 -1.26
CA ILE A 109 14.33 -7.83 -2.12
C ILE A 109 13.75 -7.64 -3.53
N ILE A 110 12.47 -7.28 -3.64
CA ILE A 110 11.76 -7.07 -4.91
C ILE A 110 12.36 -5.91 -5.73
N PRO A 111 12.55 -4.68 -5.20
CA PRO A 111 13.17 -3.60 -5.98
C PRO A 111 14.62 -3.92 -6.37
N ASN A 112 15.38 -4.63 -5.53
CA ASN A 112 16.73 -5.08 -5.88
C ASN A 112 16.75 -6.10 -7.03
N LEU A 113 15.77 -7.02 -7.10
CA LEU A 113 15.59 -7.91 -8.25
C LEU A 113 15.39 -7.09 -9.53
N ILE A 114 14.53 -6.08 -9.49
CA ILE A 114 14.27 -5.21 -10.65
C ILE A 114 15.53 -4.43 -11.05
N ALA A 115 16.27 -3.89 -10.08
CA ALA A 115 17.49 -3.14 -10.33
C ALA A 115 18.60 -4.02 -10.93
N ARG A 116 18.71 -5.29 -10.54
CA ARG A 116 19.65 -6.24 -11.13
C ARG A 116 19.42 -6.44 -12.63
N VAL A 117 18.16 -6.60 -13.04
CA VAL A 117 17.82 -6.73 -14.46
C VAL A 117 18.01 -5.38 -15.18
N THR A 118 17.38 -4.32 -14.67
CA THR A 118 17.26 -3.05 -15.40
C THR A 118 18.53 -2.20 -15.38
N SER A 119 19.33 -2.30 -14.31
CA SER A 119 20.50 -1.42 -14.09
C SER A 119 21.82 -2.17 -14.18
N LYS A 120 21.86 -3.47 -13.83
CA LYS A 120 23.10 -4.28 -13.90
C LYS A 120 23.17 -5.18 -15.14
N GLY A 121 22.05 -5.35 -15.85
CA GLY A 121 22.01 -6.18 -17.07
C GLY A 121 22.06 -7.69 -16.80
N GLU A 122 21.74 -8.12 -15.58
CA GLU A 122 21.59 -9.55 -15.28
C GLU A 122 20.39 -10.14 -16.03
N SER A 123 20.48 -11.42 -16.39
CA SER A 123 19.33 -12.13 -16.95
C SER A 123 18.21 -12.27 -15.92
N PHE A 124 16.99 -12.48 -16.40
CA PHE A 124 15.85 -12.73 -15.50
C PHE A 124 16.10 -13.93 -14.58
N ASP A 125 16.65 -15.03 -15.11
CA ASP A 125 16.92 -16.25 -14.34
C ASP A 125 17.94 -16.00 -13.22
N GLU A 126 19.00 -15.23 -13.48
CA GLU A 126 20.00 -14.88 -12.46
C GLU A 126 19.41 -13.99 -11.36
N ALA A 127 18.63 -12.97 -11.73
CA ALA A 127 18.01 -12.06 -10.78
C ALA A 127 16.93 -12.76 -9.94
N ILE A 128 16.14 -13.65 -10.55
CA ILE A 128 15.14 -14.48 -9.86
C ILE A 128 15.83 -15.41 -8.88
N LYS A 129 16.86 -16.16 -9.33
CA LYS A 129 17.61 -17.06 -8.46
C LYS A 129 18.24 -16.34 -7.28
N TRP A 130 18.76 -15.13 -7.49
CA TRP A 130 19.25 -14.30 -6.39
C TRP A 130 18.14 -13.98 -5.40
N ALA A 131 16.97 -13.50 -5.86
CA ALA A 131 15.87 -13.15 -4.98
C ALA A 131 15.31 -14.36 -4.22
N GLU A 132 15.22 -15.53 -4.86
CA GLU A 132 14.83 -16.78 -4.21
C GLU A 132 15.77 -17.11 -3.04
N ASN A 133 17.09 -17.01 -3.23
CA ASN A 133 18.06 -17.24 -2.16
C ASN A 133 17.90 -16.24 -1.00
N GLU A 134 17.65 -14.95 -1.30
CA GLU A 134 17.39 -13.96 -0.25
C GLU A 134 16.11 -14.28 0.52
N LEU A 135 15.04 -14.65 -0.19
CA LEU A 135 13.75 -15.03 0.41
C LEU A 135 13.86 -16.27 1.30
N GLU A 136 14.61 -17.29 0.89
CA GLU A 136 14.91 -18.46 1.73
C GLU A 136 15.60 -18.02 3.03
N GLY A 137 16.54 -17.09 2.94
CA GLY A 137 17.22 -16.50 4.10
C GLY A 137 16.26 -15.80 5.07
N VAL A 138 15.21 -15.15 4.57
CA VAL A 138 14.17 -14.53 5.41
C VAL A 138 13.28 -15.59 6.06
N VAL A 139 12.83 -16.58 5.29
CA VAL A 139 11.90 -17.62 5.78
C VAL A 139 12.57 -18.53 6.81
N MET A 140 13.85 -18.87 6.65
CA MET A 140 14.55 -19.75 7.60
C MET A 140 14.96 -19.05 8.92
N ARG A 141 14.93 -17.72 8.97
CA ARG A 141 15.29 -16.92 10.15
C ARG A 141 14.10 -16.43 10.97
N GLY A 142 12.90 -16.45 10.39
CA GLY A 142 11.62 -16.16 11.07
C GLY A 142 11.05 -17.40 11.73
#